data_AF-A0A1I8G4I5-F1
#
_entry.id   AF-A0A1I8G4I5-F1
#
_cell.length_a   1.000
_cell.length_b   1.000
_cell.length_c   1.000
_cell.angle_alpha   90.00
_cell.angle_beta   90.00
_cell.angle_gamma   90.00
#
_symmetry.space_group_name_H-M   'P 1'
#
loop_
_entity.id
_entity.type
_entity.pdbx_description
1 polymer ?
#
loop_
_entity_poly.entity_id
_entity_poly.type
_entity_poly.pdbx_seq_one_letter_code
_entity_poly.pdbx_strand_id
1 'polypeptide(L)'
;PAYSNVASFLFEPYSAGVTRFCDADFKVSDPRHRHNKDADNLLNKFCNARSAAEVIRDHEDFLRPISSATIVNSKFNFRLVVEPKRDRVVIVMDTSSSMRSDNRMQNLINAVNNYIAFTLKTGSECALISFTSGPTVLQNFILVDSPAVRRQLMQSVSKLTAGGSTCIGGAVQEAMK
;
A
#
# COMPACT_ATOMS: atom_id res chain seq x y z
N PRO A 1 17.84 -13.34 -23.05
CA PRO A 1 17.18 -12.19 -23.72
C PRO A 1 16.44 -11.33 -22.69
N ALA A 2 17.02 -10.20 -22.31
CA ALA A 2 16.41 -9.29 -21.35
C ALA A 2 15.27 -8.53 -22.04
N TYR A 3 14.03 -8.84 -21.66
CA TYR A 3 12.87 -8.07 -22.08
C TYR A 3 12.93 -6.72 -21.36
N SER A 4 13.44 -5.68 -22.04
CA SER A 4 13.35 -4.31 -21.55
C SER A 4 11.88 -3.88 -21.68
N ASN A 5 11.13 -3.91 -20.57
CA ASN A 5 9.82 -3.28 -20.50
C ASN A 5 10.03 -1.77 -20.44
N VAL A 6 10.23 -1.15 -21.61
CA VAL A 6 10.61 0.27 -21.71
C VAL A 6 9.51 1.24 -21.25
N ALA A 7 8.34 0.73 -20.88
CA ALA A 7 7.22 1.53 -20.40
C ALA A 7 6.41 0.84 -19.29
N SER A 8 5.77 1.66 -18.46
CA SER A 8 5.09 1.28 -17.23
C SER A 8 3.91 0.34 -17.41
N PHE A 9 3.90 -0.74 -16.63
CA PHE A 9 2.67 -1.39 -16.18
C PHE A 9 2.19 -0.62 -14.95
N LEU A 10 0.97 -0.07 -14.95
CA LEU A 10 0.44 0.72 -13.83
C LEU A 10 0.53 0.03 -12.46
N PHE A 11 0.65 -1.31 -12.43
CA PHE A 11 0.76 -2.10 -11.21
C PHE A 11 2.20 -2.32 -10.71
N GLU A 12 3.23 -2.04 -11.52
CA GLU A 12 4.64 -2.31 -11.19
C GLU A 12 5.57 -1.10 -11.46
N PRO A 13 5.29 0.10 -10.91
CA PRO A 13 6.13 1.29 -11.12
C PRO A 13 7.53 1.18 -10.50
N TYR A 14 7.78 0.16 -9.68
CA TYR A 14 9.05 -0.10 -8.98
C TYR A 14 10.00 -1.03 -9.75
N SER A 15 9.59 -1.56 -10.90
CA SER A 15 10.44 -2.42 -11.72
C SER A 15 11.59 -1.62 -12.33
N ALA A 16 12.82 -2.09 -12.22
CA ALA A 16 14.02 -1.36 -12.66
C ALA A 16 14.04 -1.04 -14.17
N GLY A 17 13.21 -1.69 -14.99
CA GLY A 17 13.06 -1.40 -16.41
C GLY A 17 12.06 -0.28 -16.74
N VAL A 18 11.19 0.09 -15.80
CA VAL A 18 10.12 1.07 -16.01
C VAL A 18 10.66 2.47 -15.71
N THR A 19 10.91 3.24 -16.77
CA THR A 19 11.44 4.61 -16.65
C THR A 19 10.41 5.69 -16.95
N ARG A 20 9.27 5.33 -17.53
CA ARG A 20 8.20 6.26 -17.96
C ARG A 20 6.89 5.54 -18.22
N PHE A 21 5.79 6.30 -18.29
CA PHE A 21 4.51 5.81 -18.82
C PHE A 21 4.57 5.63 -20.34
N CYS A 22 3.77 4.70 -20.88
CA CYS A 22 3.38 4.78 -22.28
C CYS A 22 2.56 6.06 -22.51
N ASP A 23 2.65 6.63 -23.70
CA ASP A 23 1.97 7.87 -24.06
C ASP A 23 1.33 7.77 -25.46
N ALA A 24 0.63 8.83 -25.85
CA ALA A 24 0.03 8.97 -27.16
C ALA A 24 1.06 8.85 -28.28
N ASP A 25 0.63 8.32 -29.43
CA ASP A 25 1.49 8.08 -30.58
C ASP A 25 2.25 9.34 -31.05
N PHE A 26 1.64 10.52 -30.89
CA PHE A 26 2.22 11.81 -31.27
C PHE A 26 3.22 12.37 -30.24
N LYS A 27 3.33 11.75 -29.05
CA LYS A 27 4.26 12.14 -27.98
C LYS A 27 5.51 11.26 -27.92
N VAL A 28 5.51 10.11 -28.58
CA VAL A 28 6.61 9.14 -28.50
C VAL A 28 7.17 8.80 -29.88
N SER A 29 8.50 8.84 -29.99
CA SER A 29 9.21 8.48 -31.23
C SER A 29 9.41 6.97 -31.36
N ASP A 30 9.66 6.28 -30.25
CA ASP A 30 9.86 4.83 -30.22
C ASP A 30 8.50 4.11 -30.03
N PRO A 31 8.08 3.25 -30.98
CA PRO A 31 6.81 2.52 -30.92
C PRO A 31 6.59 1.71 -29.65
N ARG A 32 7.67 1.27 -28.98
CA ARG A 32 7.58 0.49 -27.73
C ARG A 32 7.05 1.29 -26.54
N HIS A 33 7.01 2.61 -26.64
CA HIS A 33 6.43 3.50 -25.63
C HIS A 33 5.00 3.96 -25.99
N ARG A 34 4.44 3.46 -27.09
CA ARG A 34 3.07 3.80 -27.48
C ARG A 34 2.09 3.11 -26.56
N HIS A 35 1.06 3.84 -26.17
CA HIS A 35 -0.04 3.29 -25.40
C HIS A 35 -0.85 2.29 -26.22
N ASN A 36 -1.14 1.12 -25.64
CA ASN A 36 -2.00 0.13 -26.26
C ASN A 36 -3.48 0.49 -26.01
N LYS A 37 -4.07 1.17 -26.98
CA LYS A 37 -5.48 1.62 -26.97
C LYS A 37 -6.48 0.45 -27.00
N ASP A 38 -6.06 -0.70 -27.53
CA ASP A 38 -6.90 -1.89 -27.71
C ASP A 38 -6.85 -2.85 -26.52
N ALA A 39 -6.01 -2.57 -25.51
CA ALA A 39 -5.95 -3.40 -24.31
C ALA A 39 -7.25 -3.33 -23.51
N ASP A 40 -7.80 -4.49 -23.12
CA ASP A 40 -8.98 -4.59 -22.26
C ASP A 40 -8.59 -4.30 -20.80
N ASN A 41 -8.54 -3.01 -20.45
CA ASN A 41 -8.25 -2.55 -19.11
C ASN A 41 -9.17 -1.40 -18.69
N LEU A 42 -9.29 -1.19 -17.38
CA LEU A 42 -10.18 -0.18 -16.80
C LEU A 42 -9.84 1.23 -17.27
N LEU A 43 -8.55 1.57 -17.43
CA LEU A 43 -8.13 2.87 -17.92
C LEU A 43 -8.71 3.13 -19.33
N ASN A 44 -8.53 2.21 -20.26
CA ASN A 44 -9.06 2.36 -21.63
C ASN A 44 -10.58 2.48 -21.63
N LYS A 45 -11.25 1.66 -20.82
CA LYS A 45 -12.71 1.64 -20.71
C LYS A 45 -13.30 2.95 -20.17
N PHE A 46 -12.65 3.56 -19.18
CA PHE A 46 -13.18 4.75 -18.50
C PHE A 46 -12.55 6.07 -18.97
N CYS A 47 -11.44 6.03 -19.71
CA CYS A 47 -10.72 7.21 -20.18
C CYS A 47 -10.63 7.29 -21.72
N ASN A 48 -11.60 6.72 -22.45
CA ASN A 48 -11.70 6.78 -23.91
C ASN A 48 -10.40 6.34 -24.62
N ALA A 49 -9.83 5.22 -24.17
CA ALA A 49 -8.57 4.67 -24.68
C ALA A 49 -7.35 5.61 -24.60
N ARG A 50 -7.42 6.67 -23.79
CA ARG A 50 -6.27 7.57 -23.55
C ARG A 50 -5.26 6.92 -22.62
N SER A 51 -3.99 7.22 -22.85
CA SER A 51 -2.91 6.81 -21.97
C SER A 51 -3.00 7.51 -20.61
N ALA A 52 -2.41 6.90 -19.57
CA ALA A 52 -2.33 7.54 -18.25
C ALA A 52 -1.59 8.88 -18.32
N ALA A 53 -0.56 8.97 -19.18
CA ALA A 53 0.19 10.20 -19.40
C ALA A 53 -0.68 11.32 -20.01
N GLU A 54 -1.56 11.01 -20.97
CA GLU A 54 -2.53 11.98 -21.51
C GLU A 54 -3.55 12.41 -20.46
N VAL A 55 -4.10 11.47 -19.70
CA VAL A 55 -5.10 11.77 -18.67
C VAL A 55 -4.52 12.70 -17.61
N ILE A 56 -3.33 12.40 -17.10
CA ILE A 56 -2.65 13.22 -16.08
C ILE A 56 -2.31 14.61 -16.65
N ARG A 57 -1.67 14.65 -17.83
CA ARG A 57 -1.19 15.90 -18.42
C ARG A 57 -2.32 16.89 -18.74
N ASP A 58 -3.46 16.38 -19.17
CA ASP A 58 -4.58 17.23 -19.59
C ASP A 58 -5.58 17.50 -18.44
N HIS A 59 -5.34 16.97 -17.24
CA HIS A 59 -6.18 17.21 -16.07
C HIS A 59 -5.96 18.61 -15.49
N GLU A 60 -7.03 19.27 -15.05
CA GLU A 60 -7.01 20.68 -14.61
C GLU A 60 -6.01 20.97 -13.48
N ASP A 61 -5.78 19.99 -12.60
CA ASP A 61 -4.77 20.05 -11.53
C ASP A 61 -3.35 20.27 -12.06
N PHE A 62 -3.07 19.85 -13.30
CA PHE A 62 -1.76 19.99 -13.96
C PHE A 62 -1.73 21.13 -14.99
N LEU A 63 -2.88 21.75 -15.29
CA LEU A 63 -2.96 22.91 -16.20
C LEU A 63 -2.59 24.23 -15.49
N ARG A 64 -2.68 24.27 -14.16
CA ARG A 64 -2.31 25.45 -13.37
C ARG A 64 -0.85 25.33 -12.93
N PRO A 65 -0.01 26.36 -13.16
CA PRO A 65 1.34 26.37 -12.61
C PRO A 65 1.26 26.31 -11.08
N ILE A 66 1.83 25.27 -10.48
CA ILE A 66 1.98 25.15 -9.03
C ILE A 66 3.00 26.21 -8.60
N SER A 67 2.52 27.41 -8.25
CA SER A 67 3.36 28.54 -7.82
C SER A 67 4.03 28.32 -6.45
N SER A 68 3.75 27.20 -5.78
CA SER A 68 4.15 26.92 -4.40
C SER A 68 4.98 25.64 -4.23
N ALA A 69 5.43 25.00 -5.32
CA ALA A 69 6.35 23.87 -5.22
C ALA A 69 7.72 24.36 -4.75
N THR A 70 7.83 24.60 -3.44
CA THR A 70 9.12 24.74 -2.78
C THR A 70 9.79 23.38 -2.95
N ILE A 71 10.81 23.31 -3.79
CA ILE A 71 11.69 22.14 -3.83
C ILE A 71 12.40 22.12 -2.49
N VAL A 72 11.80 21.48 -1.50
CA VAL A 72 12.47 21.17 -0.24
C VAL A 72 13.48 20.10 -0.62
N ASN A 73 14.72 20.53 -0.85
CA ASN A 73 15.85 19.62 -1.02
C ASN A 73 16.16 19.00 0.34
N SER A 74 15.28 18.11 0.77
CA SER A 74 15.43 17.37 2.00
C SER A 74 16.49 16.29 1.74
N LYS A 75 17.74 16.60 2.08
CA LYS A 75 18.84 15.63 2.14
C LYS A 75 18.59 14.61 3.25
N PHE A 76 17.63 13.72 3.05
CA PHE A 76 17.46 12.55 3.90
C PHE A 76 18.43 11.47 3.44
N ASN A 77 19.50 11.26 4.22
CA ASN A 77 20.37 10.11 4.07
C ASN A 77 19.77 8.96 4.90
N PHE A 78 19.16 7.98 4.24
CA PHE A 78 18.81 6.72 4.88
C PHE A 78 20.08 5.90 5.02
N ARG A 79 20.52 5.67 6.26
CA ARG A 79 21.54 4.66 6.56
C ARG A 79 20.84 3.47 7.16
N LEU A 80 20.68 2.40 6.39
CA LEU A 80 20.28 1.10 6.91
C LEU A 80 21.47 0.58 7.73
N VAL A 81 21.44 0.76 9.05
CA VAL A 81 22.62 0.50 9.90
C VAL A 81 22.88 -1.00 10.06
N VAL A 82 21.84 -1.83 9.98
CA VAL A 82 21.89 -3.31 9.96
C VAL A 82 20.58 -3.81 9.35
N GLU A 83 20.63 -4.78 8.43
CA GLU A 83 19.44 -5.51 8.00
C GLU A 83 19.00 -6.40 9.19
N PRO A 84 17.82 -6.20 9.79
CA PRO A 84 17.41 -6.99 10.93
C PRO A 84 17.39 -8.47 10.54
N LYS A 85 17.86 -9.36 11.44
CA LYS A 85 17.90 -10.82 11.20
C LYS A 85 16.54 -11.38 10.75
N ARG A 86 15.44 -10.69 11.11
CA ARG A 86 14.06 -11.01 10.75
C ARG A 86 13.29 -9.72 10.49
N ASP A 87 12.39 -9.77 9.53
CA ASP A 87 11.43 -8.70 9.28
C ASP A 87 10.47 -8.61 10.48
N ARG A 88 10.38 -7.44 11.13
CA ARG A 88 9.43 -7.18 12.23
C ARG A 88 8.27 -6.35 11.70
N VAL A 89 7.06 -6.88 11.82
CA VAL A 89 5.82 -6.24 11.35
C VAL A 89 4.87 -6.01 12.51
N VAL A 90 4.38 -4.79 12.67
CA VAL A 90 3.30 -4.46 13.62
C VAL A 90 2.07 -4.06 12.83
N ILE A 91 0.97 -4.77 13.02
CA ILE A 91 -0.33 -4.46 12.40
C ILE A 91 -1.16 -3.69 13.43
N VAL A 92 -1.43 -2.41 13.13
CA VAL A 92 -2.21 -1.51 13.98
C VAL A 92 -3.59 -1.30 13.36
N MET A 93 -4.66 -1.59 14.10
CA MET A 93 -6.03 -1.67 13.60
C MET A 93 -6.95 -0.68 14.33
N ASP A 94 -7.54 0.26 13.58
CA ASP A 94 -8.58 1.13 14.12
C ASP A 94 -9.85 0.31 14.38
N THR A 95 -10.32 0.31 15.63
CA THR A 95 -11.57 -0.34 16.04
C THR A 95 -12.53 0.67 16.67
N SER A 96 -12.37 1.96 16.36
CA SER A 96 -13.23 3.05 16.86
C SER A 96 -14.69 2.87 16.45
N SER A 97 -15.60 3.62 17.08
CA SER A 97 -17.04 3.54 16.76
C SER A 97 -17.36 3.83 15.29
N SER A 98 -16.52 4.60 14.60
CA SER A 98 -16.66 4.88 13.16
C SER A 98 -16.57 3.63 12.28
N MET A 99 -15.97 2.55 12.79
CA MET A 99 -15.82 1.27 12.09
C MET A 99 -17.10 0.42 12.08
N ARG A 100 -18.16 0.81 12.82
CA ARG A 100 -19.46 0.09 12.82
C ARG A 100 -20.25 0.27 11.52
N SER A 101 -20.08 1.39 10.84
CA SER A 101 -20.83 1.71 9.62
C SER A 101 -20.18 1.09 8.38
N ASP A 102 -20.96 0.98 7.30
CA ASP A 102 -20.50 0.61 5.95
C ASP A 102 -19.68 -0.69 5.86
N ASN A 103 -19.93 -1.65 6.76
CA ASN A 103 -19.15 -2.89 6.87
C ASN A 103 -17.63 -2.66 7.09
N ARG A 104 -17.20 -1.48 7.55
CA ARG A 104 -15.78 -1.11 7.70
C ARG A 104 -15.02 -2.09 8.59
N MET A 105 -15.61 -2.47 9.74
CA MET A 105 -15.01 -3.47 10.64
C MET A 105 -14.81 -4.82 9.95
N GLN A 106 -15.82 -5.30 9.21
CA GLN A 106 -15.72 -6.57 8.49
C GLN A 106 -14.67 -6.49 7.36
N ASN A 107 -14.61 -5.37 6.64
CA ASN A 107 -13.62 -5.13 5.60
C ASN A 107 -12.19 -5.09 6.18
N LEU A 108 -11.99 -4.46 7.33
CA LEU A 108 -10.71 -4.47 8.05
C LEU A 108 -10.33 -5.90 8.44
N ILE A 109 -11.25 -6.66 9.05
CA ILE A 109 -11.00 -8.06 9.45
C ILE A 109 -10.59 -8.89 8.22
N ASN A 110 -11.32 -8.77 7.12
CA ASN A 110 -11.04 -9.50 5.89
C ASN A 110 -9.69 -9.10 5.27
N ALA A 111 -9.38 -7.81 5.22
CA ALA A 111 -8.13 -7.31 4.66
C ALA A 111 -6.92 -7.78 5.49
N VAL A 112 -7.00 -7.65 6.81
CA VAL A 112 -5.92 -8.07 7.71
C VAL A 112 -5.75 -9.58 7.70
N ASN A 113 -6.84 -10.35 7.71
CA ASN A 113 -6.76 -11.81 7.60
C ASN A 113 -6.13 -12.27 6.27
N ASN A 114 -6.47 -11.62 5.15
CA ASN A 114 -5.84 -11.90 3.86
C ASN A 114 -4.34 -11.55 3.87
N TYR A 115 -3.97 -10.41 4.45
CA TYR A 115 -2.56 -10.04 4.61
C TYR A 115 -1.80 -11.09 5.44
N ILE A 116 -2.33 -11.50 6.59
CA ILE A 116 -1.72 -12.53 7.45
C ILE A 116 -1.67 -13.89 6.75
N ALA A 117 -2.64 -14.23 5.90
CA ALA A 117 -2.66 -15.51 5.21
C ALA A 117 -1.65 -15.57 4.04
N PHE A 118 -1.60 -14.52 3.22
CA PHE A 118 -0.99 -14.59 1.89
C PHE A 118 0.21 -13.64 1.69
N THR A 119 0.29 -12.54 2.43
CA THR A 119 1.30 -11.49 2.19
C THR A 119 2.38 -11.47 3.27
N LEU A 120 2.03 -11.70 4.54
CA LEU A 120 2.96 -11.71 5.64
C LEU A 120 4.01 -12.82 5.42
N LYS A 121 5.29 -12.45 5.39
CA LYS A 121 6.37 -13.37 5.01
C LYS A 121 6.63 -14.40 6.10
N THR A 122 6.81 -15.67 5.71
CA THR A 122 7.24 -16.72 6.64
C THR A 122 8.65 -16.41 7.15
N GLY A 123 8.87 -16.54 8.46
CA GLY A 123 10.11 -16.16 9.15
C GLY A 123 10.14 -14.73 9.68
N SER A 124 9.12 -13.91 9.37
CA SER A 124 8.92 -12.60 10.00
C SER A 124 8.39 -12.73 11.44
N GLU A 125 8.54 -11.68 12.24
CA GLU A 125 7.89 -11.55 13.55
C GLU A 125 6.72 -10.58 13.44
N CYS A 126 5.56 -10.98 13.96
CA CYS A 126 4.33 -10.19 13.86
C CYS A 126 3.76 -9.84 15.24
N ALA A 127 3.37 -8.59 15.44
CA ALA A 127 2.57 -8.13 16.57
C ALA A 127 1.25 -7.53 16.08
N LEU A 128 0.20 -7.68 16.88
CA LEU A 128 -1.14 -7.17 16.57
C LEU A 128 -1.59 -6.19 17.66
N ILE A 129 -1.98 -5.00 17.24
CA ILE A 129 -2.52 -3.95 18.11
C ILE A 129 -3.85 -3.49 17.52
N SER A 130 -4.90 -3.46 18.33
CA SER A 130 -6.11 -2.70 18.02
C SER A 130 -6.13 -1.41 18.83
N PHE A 131 -6.89 -0.41 18.39
CA PHE A 131 -7.08 0.79 19.18
C PHE A 131 -8.48 1.39 19.06
N THR A 132 -8.91 1.96 20.18
CA THR A 132 -10.08 2.85 20.27
C THR A 132 -9.61 4.14 20.91
N SER A 133 -10.04 4.45 22.14
CA SER A 133 -9.51 5.55 22.95
C SER A 133 -8.06 5.32 23.43
N GLY A 134 -7.53 4.11 23.27
CA GLY A 134 -6.15 3.74 23.55
C GLY A 134 -5.77 2.42 22.87
N PRO A 135 -4.47 2.05 22.90
CA PRO A 135 -3.99 0.81 22.33
C PRO A 135 -4.41 -0.41 23.15
N THR A 136 -4.58 -1.54 22.48
CA THR A 136 -4.73 -2.86 23.08
C THR A 136 -3.86 -3.83 22.30
N VAL A 137 -2.87 -4.41 22.97
CA VAL A 137 -2.00 -5.44 22.40
C VAL A 137 -2.77 -6.76 22.37
N LEU A 138 -3.13 -7.22 21.17
CA LEU A 138 -3.82 -8.49 20.96
C LEU A 138 -2.84 -9.67 20.93
N GLN A 139 -1.62 -9.41 20.43
CA GLN A 139 -0.55 -10.38 20.32
C GLN A 139 0.79 -9.65 20.35
N ASN A 140 1.64 -9.99 21.32
CA ASN A 140 3.06 -9.62 21.30
C ASN A 140 3.80 -10.34 20.17
N PHE A 141 4.98 -9.84 19.78
CA PHE A 141 5.78 -10.42 18.70
C PHE A 141 5.84 -11.95 18.77
N ILE A 142 5.36 -12.59 17.70
CA ILE A 142 5.43 -14.03 17.50
C ILE A 142 6.07 -14.32 16.15
N LEU A 143 6.93 -15.34 16.10
CA LEU A 143 7.55 -15.80 14.86
C LEU A 143 6.50 -16.47 13.97
N VAL A 144 6.36 -15.99 12.74
CA VAL A 144 5.43 -16.54 11.75
C VAL A 144 6.12 -17.68 10.98
N ASP A 145 6.19 -18.85 11.59
CA ASP A 145 6.89 -20.03 11.06
C ASP A 145 5.96 -21.16 10.57
N SER A 146 4.66 -21.06 10.86
CA SER A 146 3.73 -22.16 10.63
C SER A 146 2.31 -21.69 10.31
N PRO A 147 1.51 -22.53 9.61
CA PRO A 147 0.08 -22.27 9.41
C PRO A 147 -0.71 -22.18 10.72
N ALA A 148 -0.25 -22.82 11.79
CA ALA A 148 -0.88 -22.73 13.11
C ALA A 148 -0.77 -21.30 13.68
N VAL A 149 0.42 -20.69 13.62
CA VAL A 149 0.62 -19.30 14.05
C VAL A 149 -0.22 -18.33 13.23
N ARG A 150 -0.29 -18.51 11.90
CA ARG A 150 -1.16 -17.68 11.04
C ARG A 150 -2.62 -17.77 11.46
N ARG A 151 -3.13 -18.98 11.72
CA ARG A 151 -4.50 -19.17 12.22
C ARG A 151 -4.73 -18.52 13.58
N GLN A 152 -3.78 -18.60 14.50
CA GLN A 152 -3.85 -17.91 15.80
C GLN A 152 -3.97 -16.39 15.62
N LEU A 153 -3.10 -15.80 14.79
CA LEU A 153 -3.14 -14.36 14.50
C LEU A 153 -4.50 -13.95 13.89
N MET A 154 -4.98 -14.69 12.89
CA MET A 154 -6.27 -14.43 12.24
C MET A 154 -7.46 -14.59 13.21
N GLN A 155 -7.39 -15.53 14.15
CA GLN A 155 -8.41 -15.69 15.19
C GLN A 155 -8.46 -14.48 16.13
N SER A 156 -7.31 -13.88 16.48
CA SER A 156 -7.27 -12.64 17.27
C SER A 156 -7.92 -11.48 16.52
N VAL A 157 -7.65 -11.34 15.22
CA VAL A 157 -8.26 -10.30 14.37
C VAL A 157 -9.77 -10.51 14.22
N SER A 158 -10.22 -11.75 14.06
CA SER A 158 -11.64 -12.06 13.82
C SER A 158 -12.54 -11.82 15.02
N LYS A 159 -11.97 -11.62 16.22
CA LYS A 159 -12.70 -11.28 17.46
C LYS A 159 -12.89 -9.78 17.65
N LEU A 160 -12.34 -8.95 16.77
CA LEU A 160 -12.40 -7.50 16.92
C LEU A 160 -13.81 -6.97 16.73
N THR A 161 -14.17 -6.02 17.59
CA THR A 161 -15.45 -5.32 17.57
C THR A 161 -15.22 -3.82 17.61
N ALA A 162 -16.05 -3.07 16.90
CA ALA A 162 -15.95 -1.62 16.86
C ALA A 162 -16.60 -0.94 18.08
N GLY A 163 -15.96 0.10 18.61
CA GLY A 163 -16.48 0.91 19.72
C GLY A 163 -15.50 2.00 20.20
N GLY A 164 -15.91 2.84 21.15
CA GLY A 164 -15.06 3.88 21.72
C GLY A 164 -14.67 5.01 20.75
N SER A 165 -13.74 5.86 21.19
CA SER A 165 -13.15 6.96 20.41
C SER A 165 -11.97 6.46 19.57
N THR A 166 -11.12 7.36 19.07
CA THR A 166 -9.90 7.02 18.31
C THR A 166 -8.67 7.68 18.94
N CYS A 167 -7.54 6.97 18.94
CA CYS A 167 -6.27 7.42 19.51
C CYS A 167 -5.09 6.77 18.76
N ILE A 168 -4.90 7.17 17.51
CA ILE A 168 -3.81 6.65 16.67
C ILE A 168 -2.43 6.93 17.27
N GLY A 169 -2.25 8.08 17.93
CA GLY A 169 -0.97 8.45 18.56
C GLY A 169 -0.55 7.46 19.65
N GLY A 170 -1.49 7.03 20.51
CA GLY A 170 -1.22 6.01 21.52
C GLY A 170 -0.93 4.64 20.90
N ALA A 171 -1.62 4.30 19.81
CA ALA A 171 -1.38 3.05 19.08
C ALA A 171 0.01 2.98 18.43
N VAL A 172 0.45 4.07 17.80
CA VAL A 172 1.79 4.16 17.21
C VAL A 172 2.86 4.15 18.30
N GLN A 173 2.65 4.85 19.42
CA GLN A 173 3.60 4.82 20.54
C GLN A 173 3.76 3.42 21.11
N GLU A 174 2.67 2.65 21.22
CA GLU A 174 2.72 1.25 21.66
C GLU A 174 3.44 0.36 20.64
N ALA A 175 3.21 0.58 19.34
CA ALA A 175 3.85 -0.18 18.26
C ALA A 175 5.38 0.00 18.19
N MET A 176 5.91 1.07 18.78
CA MET A 176 7.34 1.39 18.78
C MET A 176 8.08 0.85 20.02
N LYS A 177 7.38 0.25 20.98
CA LYS A 177 7.99 -0.39 22.15
C LYS A 177 8.53 -1.78 21.80
#